data_AF-A0AAD7NJY3-F1
#
_entry.id   AF-A0AAD7NJY3-F1
#
_cell.length_a   1.000
_cell.length_b   1.000
_cell.length_c   1.000
_cell.angle_alpha   90.00
_cell.angle_beta   90.00
_cell.angle_gamma   90.00
#
_symmetry.space_group_name_H-M   'P 1'
#
loop_
_entity.id
_entity.type
_entity.pdbx_description
1 polymer ?
#
loop_
_entity_poly.entity_id
_entity_poly.type
_entity_poly.pdbx_seq_one_letter_code
_entity_poly.pdbx_strand_id
1 'polypeptide(L)' 'RFWRLRYPSWPKLNWGLLLGCGLARFTSSKGKIVPAMNRFFTIIVSISMYLIWNLRNTRINYSQIEPSSVLSPSKSN' A
#
# COMPACT_ATOMS: atom_id res chain seq x y z
N ARG A 1 21.38 -8.00 -3.56
CA ARG A 1 22.16 -7.97 -2.28
C ARG A 1 22.45 -6.53 -1.78
N PHE A 2 22.48 -5.51 -2.64
CA PHE A 2 22.85 -4.12 -2.30
C PHE A 2 21.97 -3.39 -1.27
N TRP A 3 20.64 -3.58 -1.31
CA TRP A 3 19.70 -2.87 -0.42
C TRP A 3 19.92 -3.15 1.07
N ARG A 4 20.39 -4.35 1.42
CA ARG A 4 20.66 -4.79 2.80
C ARG A 4 21.84 -4.05 3.44
N LEU A 5 22.79 -3.58 2.63
CA LEU A 5 23.97 -2.84 3.09
C LEU A 5 23.69 -1.33 3.25
N ARG A 6 22.66 -0.81 2.56
CA ARG A 6 22.34 0.62 2.53
C ARG A 6 21.32 1.04 3.60
N TYR A 7 20.48 0.11 4.06
CA TYR A 7 19.44 0.34 5.05
C TYR A 7 19.53 -0.74 6.14
N PRO A 8 20.32 -0.50 7.21
CA PRO A 8 20.60 -1.54 8.21
C PRO A 8 19.37 -1.94 9.04
N SER A 9 18.35 -1.09 9.14
CA SER A 9 17.11 -1.40 9.85
C SER A 9 15.91 -0.68 9.25
N TRP A 10 15.03 -1.43 8.60
CA TRP A 10 13.68 -0.95 8.31
C TRP A 10 12.85 -1.01 9.59
N PRO A 11 12.03 0.01 9.90
CA PRO A 11 11.12 -0.03 11.03
C PRO A 11 10.13 -1.17 10.83
N LYS A 12 9.79 -1.85 11.93
CA LYS A 12 8.69 -2.81 11.90
C LYS A 12 7.42 -2.10 11.48
N LEU A 13 6.77 -2.65 10.46
CA LEU A 13 5.56 -2.09 9.90
C LEU A 13 4.42 -2.24 10.91
N ASN A 14 3.84 -1.11 11.33
CA ASN A 14 2.70 -1.07 12.25
C ASN A 14 1.61 -0.20 11.63
N TRP A 15 0.35 -0.39 12.03
CA TRP A 15 -0.77 0.42 11.53
C TRP A 15 -0.55 1.92 11.74
N GLY A 16 -0.04 2.31 12.91
CA GLY A 16 0.33 3.71 13.17
C GLY A 16 1.43 4.23 12.26
N LEU A 17 2.37 3.37 11.84
CA LEU A 17 3.43 3.73 10.89
C LEU A 17 2.92 3.81 9.45
N LEU A 18 1.93 3.00 9.06
CA LEU A 18 1.25 3.13 7.76
C LEU A 18 0.53 4.47 7.67
N LEU A 19 -0.33 4.75 8.65
CA LEU A 19 -1.15 5.97 8.69
C LEU A 19 -0.28 7.22 8.89
N GLY A 20 0.80 7.10 9.65
CA GLY A 20 1.75 8.17 9.94
C GLY A 20 3.04 8.13 9.10
N CYS A 21 3.05 7.50 7.92
CA CYS A 21 4.28 7.27 7.15
C CYS A 21 5.00 8.56 6.72
N GLY A 22 4.30 9.69 6.63
CA GLY A 22 4.89 11.02 6.38
C GLY A 22 5.57 11.64 7.62
N LEU A 23 5.24 11.16 8.81
CA LEU A 23 5.83 11.58 10.10
C LEU A 23 6.99 10.69 10.56
N ALA A 24 7.22 9.57 9.88
CA ALA A 24 8.35 8.70 10.15
C ALA A 24 9.65 9.52 10.06
N ARG A 25 10.59 9.26 10.98
CA ARG A 25 11.91 9.90 10.96
C ARG A 25 12.97 8.83 11.00
N PHE A 26 13.62 8.62 9.85
CA PHE A 26 14.72 7.69 9.73
C PHE A 26 16.02 8.37 10.12
N THR A 27 16.57 7.95 11.24
CA THR A 27 17.87 8.40 11.75
C THR A 27 18.94 7.37 11.37
N SER A 28 20.06 7.85 10.83
CA SER A 28 21.25 7.02 10.62
C SER A 28 21.90 6.64 11.95
N SER A 29 22.78 5.63 11.95
CA SER A 29 23.57 5.19 13.12
C SER A 29 24.41 6.32 13.76
N LYS A 30 24.64 7.43 13.06
CA LYS A 30 25.31 8.64 13.57
C LYS A 30 24.34 9.73 14.07
N GLY A 31 23.06 9.42 14.27
CA GLY A 31 22.02 10.36 14.71
C GLY A 31 21.54 11.36 13.65
N LYS A 32 22.15 11.39 12.44
CA LYS A 32 21.70 12.25 11.35
C LYS A 32 20.40 11.74 10.72
N ILE A 33 19.41 12.63 10.62
CA ILE A 33 18.20 12.39 9.81
C ILE A 33 18.62 12.22 8.36
N VAL A 34 18.18 11.13 7.72
CA VAL A 34 18.44 10.90 6.30
C VAL A 34 17.17 11.18 5.51
N PRO A 35 16.96 12.42 5.02
CA PRO A 35 15.71 12.81 4.39
C PRO A 35 15.38 11.99 3.14
N ALA A 36 16.41 11.52 2.43
CA ALA A 36 16.24 10.65 1.26
C ALA A 36 15.57 9.31 1.62
N MET A 37 15.92 8.71 2.75
CA MET A 37 15.30 7.44 3.18
C MET A 37 13.85 7.67 3.61
N ASN A 38 13.59 8.80 4.27
CA ASN A 38 12.24 9.13 4.68
C ASN A 38 11.31 9.32 3.49
N ARG A 39 11.72 10.12 2.50
CA ARG A 39 10.98 10.33 1.25
C ARG A 39 10.72 9.00 0.53
N PHE A 40 11.74 8.16 0.43
CA PHE A 40 11.60 6.86 -0.23
C PHE A 40 10.60 5.95 0.50
N PHE A 41 10.66 5.87 1.83
CA PHE A 41 9.70 5.12 2.62
C PHE A 41 8.27 5.66 2.46
N THR A 42 8.08 6.97 2.56
CA THR A 42 6.76 7.60 2.37
C THR A 42 6.20 7.30 0.98
N ILE A 43 7.01 7.37 -0.09
CA ILE A 43 6.56 7.06 -1.45
C ILE A 43 6.11 5.60 -1.55
N ILE A 44 6.91 4.65 -1.06
CA ILE A 44 6.57 3.22 -1.13
C ILE A 44 5.29 2.92 -0.36
N VAL A 45 5.17 3.44 0.87
CA VAL A 45 4.00 3.20 1.71
C VAL A 45 2.75 3.82 1.09
N SER A 46 2.84 5.04 0.57
CA SER A 46 1.72 5.71 -0.11
C SER A 46 1.26 4.95 -1.35
N ILE A 47 2.18 4.52 -2.22
CA ILE A 47 1.85 3.74 -3.42
C ILE A 47 1.21 2.39 -3.03
N SER A 48 1.77 1.73 -2.02
CA SER A 48 1.25 0.44 -1.54
C SER A 48 -0.16 0.59 -0.97
N MET A 49 -0.40 1.64 -0.19
CA MET A 49 -1.70 1.89 0.42
C MET A 49 -2.74 2.28 -0.62
N TYR A 50 -2.36 3.08 -1.62
CA TYR A 50 -3.19 3.37 -2.79
C TYR A 50 -3.54 2.09 -3.57
N LEU A 51 -2.59 1.19 -3.79
CA LEU A 51 -2.84 -0.07 -4.48
C LEU A 51 -3.80 -0.98 -3.70
N ILE A 52 -3.60 -1.11 -2.38
CA ILE A 52 -4.50 -1.87 -1.49
C ILE A 52 -5.91 -1.28 -1.52
N TRP A 53 -6.01 0.04 -1.44
CA TRP A 53 -7.28 0.76 -1.57
C TRP A 53 -7.93 0.46 -2.90
N ASN A 54 -7.20 0.56 -4.01
CA ASN A 54 -7.73 0.29 -5.34
C ASN A 54 -8.24 -1.16 -5.46
N LEU A 55 -7.46 -2.16 -5.02
CA LEU A 55 -7.87 -3.56 -4.99
C LEU A 55 -9.16 -3.78 -4.17
N ARG A 56 -9.29 -3.09 -3.03
CA ARG A 56 -10.50 -3.15 -2.19
C ARG A 56 -11.71 -2.58 -2.93
N ASN A 57 -11.57 -1.43 -3.57
CA ASN A 57 -12.66 -0.80 -4.33
C ASN A 57 -13.05 -1.64 -5.54
N THR A 58 -12.07 -2.16 -6.28
CA THR A 58 -12.31 -3.07 -7.39
C THR A 58 -13.09 -4.31 -6.94
N ARG A 59 -12.71 -4.94 -5.82
CA ARG A 59 -13.46 -6.06 -5.24
C ARG A 59 -14.90 -5.67 -4.87
N ILE A 60 -15.08 -4.51 -4.23
CA ILE A 60 -16.42 -4.02 -3.85
C ILE A 60 -17.27 -3.79 -5.10
N ASN A 61 -16.72 -3.14 -6.12
CA ASN A 61 -17.42 -2.89 -7.38
C ASN A 61 -17.86 -4.21 -8.04
N TYR A 62 -16.98 -5.21 -8.15
CA TYR A 62 -17.36 -6.53 -8.68
C TYR A 62 -18.44 -7.22 -7.83
N SER A 63 -18.43 -7.06 -6.50
CA SER A 63 -19.48 -7.62 -5.64
C SER A 63 -20.84 -6.92 -5.77
N GLN A 64 -20.88 -5.72 -6.35
CA GLN A 64 -22.13 -5.02 -6.69
C GLN A 64 -22.62 -5.38 -8.10
N ILE A 65 -21.79 -6.01 -8.92
CA ILE A 65 -22.07 -6.26 -10.35
C ILE A 65 -22.77 -7.62 -10.59
N GLU A 66 -22.90 -8.53 -9.61
CA GLU A 66 -23.61 -9.82 -9.79
C GLU A 66 -24.41 -10.21 -8.52
N PRO A 67 -25.70 -10.64 -8.59
CA PRO A 67 -26.39 -11.26 -9.73
C PRO A 67 -27.81 -10.71 -9.99
N SER A 68 -27.96 -9.70 -10.84
CA SER A 68 -29.27 -9.45 -11.51
C SER A 68 -29.18 -9.38 -13.03
N SER A 69 -27.97 -9.45 -13.60
CA SER A 69 -27.73 -9.44 -15.05
C SER A 69 -27.43 -10.81 -15.67
N VAL A 70 -27.16 -11.86 -14.88
CA VAL A 70 -26.78 -13.20 -15.42
C VAL A 70 -27.89 -14.25 -15.42
N LEU A 71 -29.06 -13.98 -14.85
CA LEU A 71 -30.20 -14.89 -15.01
C LEU A 71 -31.08 -14.46 -16.19
N SER A 72 -30.62 -14.71 -17.42
CA SER A 72 -31.49 -15.04 -18.55
C SER A 72 -30.71 -15.72 -19.69
N PRO A 73 -30.41 -17.02 -19.59
CA PRO A 73 -30.33 -17.87 -20.76
C PRO A 73 -31.60 -18.71 -20.82
N SER A 74 -32.63 -18.29 -21.56
CA SER A 74 -33.59 -19.21 -22.22
C SER A 74 -34.90 -18.53 -22.68
N LYS A 75 -35.00 -18.40 -24.00
CA LYS A 75 -36.12 -18.81 -24.90
C LYS A 75 -37.43 -18.01 -25.00
N SER A 76 -37.94 -18.09 -26.23
CA SER A 76 -39.29 -17.87 -26.77
C SER A 76 -39.62 -16.41 -27.11
N ASN A 77 -40.11 -16.05 -28.30
CA ASN A 77 -40.53 -16.76 -29.52
C ASN A 77 -40.21 -15.89 -30.74
#